data_AF-A0A355UHM4-F1
#
_entry.id   AF-A0A355UHM4-F1
#
_cell.length_a   1.000
_cell.length_b   1.000
_cell.length_c   1.000
_cell.angle_alpha   90.00
_cell.angle_beta   90.00
_cell.angle_gamma   90.00
#
_symmetry.space_group_name_H-M   'P 1'
#
loop_
_entity.id
_entity.type
_entity.pdbx_description
1 polymer ?
#
loop_
_entity_poly.entity_id
_entity_poly.type
_entity_poly.pdbx_seq_one_letter_code
_entity_poly.pdbx_strand_id
1 'polypeptide(L)'
;IETLAKKGIYTGITLMPILPFINDNVENIKSIIHKAKDSGASYIIPAFGLTLRKGSREYFYTELDRSYIGLRAKYEYCFQERYICSSPNYQKLQEVFENETQKLNMKSQMEFYKPKEENQLKMF
;
A
#
# COMPACT_ATOMS: atom_id res chain seq x y z
N ILE A 1 -8.16 -12.68 3.21
CA ILE A 1 -8.78 -12.27 1.94
C ILE A 1 -9.58 -13.43 1.37
N GLU A 2 -8.93 -14.55 1.06
CA GLU A 2 -9.54 -15.75 0.48
C GLU A 2 -10.86 -16.17 1.16
N THR A 3 -10.88 -16.31 2.48
CA THR A 3 -12.09 -16.68 3.24
C THR A 3 -13.26 -15.70 3.04
N LEU A 4 -12.97 -14.39 2.91
CA LEU A 4 -13.99 -13.35 2.73
C LEU A 4 -14.45 -13.30 1.26
N ALA A 5 -13.50 -13.36 0.32
CA ALA A 5 -13.77 -13.38 -1.10
C ALA A 5 -14.62 -14.60 -1.51
N LYS A 6 -14.33 -15.79 -0.96
CA LYS A 6 -15.15 -17.00 -1.15
C LYS A 6 -16.59 -16.86 -0.64
N LYS A 7 -16.84 -15.96 0.31
CA LYS A 7 -18.18 -15.63 0.82
C LYS A 7 -18.85 -14.49 0.04
N GLY A 8 -18.27 -14.05 -1.08
CA GLY A 8 -18.77 -12.95 -1.90
C GLY A 8 -18.56 -11.56 -1.29
N ILE A 9 -17.72 -11.43 -0.26
CA ILE A 9 -17.43 -10.14 0.37
C ILE A 9 -16.37 -9.42 -0.48
N TYR A 10 -16.68 -8.17 -0.85
CA TYR A 10 -15.76 -7.30 -1.57
C TYR A 10 -14.52 -7.00 -0.71
N THR A 11 -13.35 -7.42 -1.19
CA THR A 11 -12.10 -7.28 -0.46
C THR A 11 -11.00 -6.75 -1.36
N GLY A 12 -10.03 -6.07 -0.76
CA GLY A 12 -8.83 -5.58 -1.43
C GLY A 12 -7.70 -5.42 -0.44
N ILE A 13 -6.55 -4.98 -0.91
CA ILE A 13 -5.42 -4.67 -0.03
C ILE A 13 -4.93 -3.24 -0.23
N THR A 14 -4.46 -2.64 0.85
CA THR A 14 -3.67 -1.42 0.80
C THR A 14 -2.20 -1.81 0.81
N LEU A 15 -1.52 -1.59 -0.31
CA LEU A 15 -0.08 -1.82 -0.48
C LEU A 15 0.68 -0.61 0.05
N MET A 16 0.49 -0.32 1.34
CA MET A 16 1.11 0.79 2.05
C MET A 16 1.29 0.46 3.54
N PRO A 17 2.42 0.82 4.14
CA PRO A 17 3.59 1.44 3.51
C PRO A 17 4.46 0.43 2.74
N ILE A 18 5.19 0.91 1.74
CA ILE A 18 6.38 0.25 1.18
C ILE A 18 7.60 0.98 1.74
N LEU A 19 8.42 0.28 2.50
CA LEU A 19 9.54 0.83 3.25
C LEU A 19 10.77 0.98 2.32
N PRO A 20 11.23 2.22 2.08
CA PRO A 20 12.40 2.47 1.25
C PRO A 20 13.63 1.69 1.73
N PHE A 21 14.38 1.10 0.80
CA PHE A 21 15.57 0.29 1.06
C PHE A 21 15.36 -1.06 1.78
N ILE A 22 14.12 -1.39 2.20
CA ILE A 22 13.82 -2.65 2.91
C ILE A 22 13.04 -3.58 1.99
N ASN A 23 11.89 -3.14 1.50
CA ASN A 23 10.98 -3.97 0.71
C ASN A 23 10.47 -3.28 -0.57
N ASP A 24 11.16 -2.20 -0.97
CA ASP A 24 10.85 -1.37 -2.15
C ASP A 24 11.55 -1.88 -3.42
N ASN A 25 11.45 -3.19 -3.65
CA ASN A 25 11.96 -3.86 -4.85
C ASN A 25 10.82 -4.41 -5.73
N VAL A 26 11.12 -4.58 -7.01
CA VAL A 26 10.16 -4.97 -8.06
C VAL A 26 9.55 -6.33 -7.78
N GLU A 27 10.37 -7.30 -7.37
CA GLU A 27 9.98 -8.68 -7.11
C GLU A 27 8.95 -8.75 -6.00
N ASN A 28 9.15 -7.98 -4.93
CA ASN A 28 8.22 -7.90 -3.81
C ASN A 28 6.87 -7.31 -4.22
N ILE A 29 6.87 -6.21 -4.98
CA ILE A 29 5.62 -5.61 -5.47
C ILE A 29 4.85 -6.60 -6.35
N LYS A 30 5.54 -7.26 -7.29
CA LYS A 30 4.93 -8.32 -8.12
C LYS A 30 4.35 -9.43 -7.26
N SER A 31 5.15 -9.97 -6.33
CA SER A 31 4.72 -11.09 -5.48
C SER A 31 3.46 -10.75 -4.69
N ILE A 32 3.37 -9.55 -4.12
CA ILE A 32 2.19 -9.13 -3.36
C ILE A 32 0.96 -8.98 -4.27
N ILE A 33 1.11 -8.35 -5.44
CA ILE A 33 0.02 -8.18 -6.41
C ILE A 33 -0.55 -9.54 -6.83
N HIS A 34 0.32 -10.48 -7.22
CA HIS A 34 -0.09 -11.83 -7.66
C HIS A 34 -0.78 -12.58 -6.52
N LYS A 35 -0.17 -12.61 -5.32
CA LYS A 35 -0.78 -13.26 -4.13
C LYS A 35 -2.12 -12.66 -3.74
N ALA A 36 -2.28 -11.34 -3.86
CA ALA A 36 -3.55 -10.67 -3.59
C ALA A 36 -4.63 -11.13 -4.58
N LYS A 37 -4.29 -11.15 -5.87
CA LYS A 37 -5.18 -11.63 -6.93
C LYS A 37 -5.58 -13.10 -6.72
N ASP A 38 -4.61 -13.97 -6.47
CA ASP A 38 -4.83 -15.40 -6.22
C ASP A 38 -5.73 -15.64 -5.00
N SER A 39 -5.63 -14.75 -4.00
CA SER A 39 -6.48 -14.78 -2.80
C SER A 39 -7.88 -14.21 -3.02
N GLY A 40 -8.23 -13.75 -4.22
CA GLY A 40 -9.54 -13.19 -4.55
C GLY A 40 -9.71 -11.70 -4.22
N ALA A 41 -8.62 -10.95 -4.05
CA ALA A 41 -8.71 -9.50 -3.91
C ALA A 41 -9.27 -8.86 -5.20
N SER A 42 -10.20 -7.92 -5.02
CA SER A 42 -10.85 -7.18 -6.11
C SER A 42 -10.12 -5.90 -6.49
N TYR A 43 -9.35 -5.33 -5.55
CA TYR A 43 -8.59 -4.10 -5.76
C TYR A 43 -7.32 -4.07 -4.91
N ILE A 44 -6.39 -3.21 -5.32
CA ILE A 44 -5.17 -2.90 -4.59
C ILE A 44 -4.92 -1.38 -4.62
N ILE A 45 -4.62 -0.77 -3.49
CA ILE A 45 -4.33 0.67 -3.41
C ILE A 45 -2.87 0.85 -3.00
N PRO A 46 -1.98 1.37 -3.87
CA PRO A 46 -0.57 1.49 -3.57
C PRO A 46 -0.24 2.80 -2.85
N ALA A 47 0.77 2.76 -1.97
CA ALA A 47 1.57 3.93 -1.65
C ALA A 47 3.04 3.52 -1.48
N PHE A 48 3.89 3.95 -2.41
CA PHE A 48 5.30 3.57 -2.46
C PHE A 48 6.17 4.46 -1.57
N GLY A 49 6.02 4.28 -0.27
CA GLY A 49 6.73 5.01 0.75
C GLY A 49 6.07 4.85 2.11
N LEU A 50 6.47 5.72 3.02
CA LEU A 50 5.87 5.84 4.34
C LEU A 50 5.72 7.30 4.73
N THR A 51 4.89 7.54 5.74
CA THR A 51 4.83 8.83 6.42
C THR A 51 5.55 8.74 7.76
N LEU A 52 6.46 9.68 8.01
CA LEU A 52 7.20 9.81 9.26
C LEU A 52 6.76 11.09 9.97
N ARG A 53 5.76 10.96 10.84
CA ARG A 53 5.34 12.04 11.73
C ARG A 53 6.35 12.20 12.87
N LYS A 54 6.55 13.44 13.32
CA LYS A 54 7.24 13.73 14.58
C LYS A 54 6.65 12.90 15.73
N GLY A 55 7.49 12.23 16.50
CA GLY A 55 7.12 11.24 17.52
C GLY A 55 7.21 9.79 17.01
N SER A 56 6.59 9.50 15.86
CA SER A 56 6.66 8.15 15.25
C SER A 56 8.01 7.89 14.58
N ARG A 57 8.68 8.95 14.10
CA ARG A 57 9.98 8.85 13.44
C ARG A 57 11.05 8.29 14.38
N GLU A 58 11.11 8.79 15.60
CA GLU A 58 12.10 8.43 16.61
C GLU A 58 11.95 6.96 17.01
N TYR A 59 10.69 6.51 17.17
CA TYR A 59 10.38 5.09 17.39
C TYR A 59 10.81 4.23 16.20
N PHE A 60 10.46 4.64 14.98
CA PHE A 60 10.84 3.91 13.76
C PHE A 60 12.36 3.79 13.62
N TYR A 61 13.11 4.86 13.86
CA TYR A 61 14.57 4.86 13.80
C TYR A 61 15.21 3.97 14.87
N THR A 62 14.62 3.92 16.07
CA THR A 62 15.05 2.99 17.12
C THR A 62 14.90 1.54 16.67
N GLU A 63 13.80 1.20 15.98
CA GLU A 63 13.60 -0.13 15.43
C GLU A 63 14.52 -0.43 14.21
N LEU A 64 14.84 0.59 13.41
CA LEU A 64 15.85 0.47 12.35
C LEU A 64 17.22 0.13 12.94
N ASP A 65 17.64 0.81 14.00
CA ASP A 65 18.93 0.55 14.66
C ASP A 65 19.02 -0.88 15.20
N ARG A 66 17.89 -1.46 15.64
CA ARG A 66 17.81 -2.85 16.13
C ARG A 66 17.77 -3.89 15.02
N SER A 67 17.02 -3.64 13.96
CA SER A 67 16.70 -4.65 12.93
C SER A 67 17.59 -4.55 11.69
N TYR A 68 18.11 -3.37 11.38
CA TYR A 68 18.83 -3.05 10.15
C TYR A 68 20.00 -2.10 10.43
N ILE A 69 21.09 -2.65 10.97
CA ILE A 69 22.28 -1.90 11.38
C ILE A 69 22.77 -0.98 10.24
N GLY A 70 22.90 0.32 10.53
CA GLY A 70 23.36 1.35 9.60
C GLY A 70 22.29 1.92 8.66
N LEU A 71 21.08 1.35 8.64
CA LEU A 71 20.03 1.81 7.73
C LEU A 71 19.42 3.14 8.15
N ARG A 72 19.40 3.44 9.46
CA ARG A 72 18.93 4.72 10.00
C ARG A 72 19.65 5.91 9.36
N ALA A 73 20.97 5.88 9.28
CA ALA A 73 21.75 6.99 8.70
C ALA A 73 21.35 7.27 7.25
N LYS A 74 21.01 6.22 6.49
CA LYS A 74 20.52 6.34 5.11
C LYS A 74 19.13 6.99 5.06
N TYR A 75 18.22 6.61 5.96
CA TYR A 75 16.91 7.24 6.08
C TYR A 75 17.03 8.72 6.47
N GLU A 76 17.86 9.06 7.46
CA GLU A 76 18.11 10.44 7.89
C GLU A 76 18.68 11.29 6.75
N TYR A 77 19.64 10.76 5.99
CA TYR A 77 20.21 11.44 4.84
C TYR A 77 19.18 11.67 3.71
N CYS A 78 18.40 10.65 3.36
CA CYS A 78 17.45 10.73 2.24
C CYS A 78 16.19 11.55 2.56
N PHE A 79 15.66 11.44 3.78
CA PHE A 79 14.34 11.98 4.12
C PHE A 79 14.38 13.16 5.09
N GLN A 80 15.45 13.31 5.87
CA GLN A 80 15.57 14.40 6.84
C GLN A 80 14.30 14.51 7.72
N GLU A 81 13.76 15.72 7.86
CA GLU A 81 12.54 16.00 8.62
C GLU A 81 11.24 15.91 7.80
N ARG A 82 11.30 15.37 6.57
CA ARG A 82 10.11 15.27 5.71
C ARG A 82 9.06 14.35 6.30
N TYR A 83 7.79 14.76 6.15
CA TYR A 83 6.65 13.93 6.55
C TYR A 83 6.42 12.77 5.58
N ILE A 84 6.48 13.01 4.27
CA ILE A 84 6.29 11.98 3.24
C ILE A 84 7.66 11.51 2.77
N CYS A 85 7.91 10.20 2.93
CA CYS A 85 9.17 9.55 2.59
C CYS A 85 8.92 8.53 1.47
N SER A 86 8.88 9.01 0.23
CA SER A 86 8.70 8.18 -0.96
C SER A 86 9.93 7.31 -1.21
N SER A 87 9.73 6.09 -1.71
CA SER A 87 10.86 5.26 -2.16
C SER A 87 11.66 5.97 -3.27
N PRO A 88 13.00 5.92 -3.24
CA PRO A 88 13.81 6.37 -4.37
C PRO A 88 13.51 5.62 -5.68
N ASN A 89 13.00 4.39 -5.58
CA ASN A 89 12.59 3.57 -6.73
C ASN A 89 11.15 3.85 -7.17
N TYR A 90 10.49 4.88 -6.65
CA TYR A 90 9.07 5.17 -6.87
C TYR A 90 8.62 5.01 -8.32
N GLN A 91 9.32 5.64 -9.26
CA GLN A 91 8.96 5.59 -10.68
C GLN A 91 8.91 4.16 -11.21
N LYS A 92 9.92 3.34 -10.85
CA LYS A 92 9.99 1.96 -11.29
C LYS A 92 8.93 1.08 -10.64
N LEU A 93 8.67 1.30 -9.35
CA LEU A 93 7.65 0.55 -8.61
C LEU A 93 6.25 0.87 -9.11
N GLN A 94 5.97 2.15 -9.40
CA GLN A 94 4.72 2.60 -10.00
C GLN A 94 4.50 1.98 -11.38
N GLU A 95 5.51 2.03 -12.26
CA GLU A 95 5.45 1.40 -13.59
C GLU A 95 5.18 -0.10 -13.50
N VAL A 96 5.86 -0.81 -12.60
CA VAL A 96 5.64 -2.24 -12.38
C VAL A 96 4.23 -2.50 -11.86
N PHE A 97 3.77 -1.72 -10.88
CA PHE A 97 2.45 -1.86 -10.32
C PHE A 97 1.35 -1.68 -11.37
N GLU A 98 1.43 -0.62 -12.18
CA GLU A 98 0.47 -0.34 -13.25
C GLU A 98 0.45 -1.49 -14.27
N ASN A 99 1.61 -1.92 -14.74
CA ASN A 99 1.73 -3.01 -15.70
C ASN A 99 1.15 -4.33 -15.17
N GLU A 100 1.45 -4.69 -13.92
CA GLU A 100 1.02 -5.97 -13.35
C GLU A 100 -0.47 -5.96 -12.98
N THR A 101 -0.97 -4.85 -12.43
CA THR A 101 -2.41 -4.71 -12.15
C THR A 101 -3.23 -4.70 -13.43
N GLN A 102 -2.75 -4.08 -14.51
CA GLN A 102 -3.38 -4.13 -15.82
C GLN A 102 -3.42 -5.57 -16.38
N LYS A 103 -2.29 -6.29 -16.35
CA LYS A 103 -2.23 -7.71 -16.80
C LYS A 103 -3.22 -8.61 -16.06
N LEU A 104 -3.38 -8.40 -14.76
CA LEU A 104 -4.26 -9.22 -13.90
C LEU A 104 -5.70 -8.70 -13.84
N ASN A 105 -6.02 -7.64 -14.58
CA ASN A 105 -7.30 -6.93 -14.52
C ASN A 105 -7.71 -6.63 -13.05
N MET A 106 -6.79 -6.06 -12.29
CA MET A 106 -6.98 -5.72 -10.89
C MET A 106 -7.11 -4.19 -10.76
N LYS A 107 -8.13 -3.73 -10.05
CA LYS A 107 -8.39 -2.30 -9.90
C LYS A 107 -7.37 -1.66 -8.95
N SER A 108 -6.91 -0.46 -9.29
CA SER A 108 -6.03 0.36 -8.44
C SER A 108 -6.78 1.25 -7.42
N GLN A 109 -8.11 1.10 -7.36
CA GLN A 109 -8.99 1.86 -6.51
C GLN A 109 -10.15 1.00 -6.00
N MET A 110 -10.67 1.36 -4.84
CA MET A 110 -11.86 0.75 -4.27
C MET A 110 -13.12 1.26 -5.00
N GLU A 111 -14.11 0.40 -5.14
CA GLU A 111 -15.46 0.83 -5.53
C GLU A 111 -16.11 1.57 -4.35
N PHE A 112 -16.38 2.87 -4.54
CA PHE A 112 -17.10 3.66 -3.55
C PHE A 112 -18.55 3.19 -3.42
N TYR A 113 -19.08 3.27 -2.20
CA TYR A 113 -20.49 3.02 -1.94
C TYR A 113 -21.35 3.94 -2.81
N LYS A 114 -22.22 3.33 -3.61
CA LYS A 114 -23.26 4.05 -4.34
C LYS A 114 -24.50 4.07 -3.45
N PRO A 115 -24.96 5.24 -2.99
CA PRO A 115 -26.18 5.31 -2.22
C PRO A 115 -27.31 4.70 -3.05
N LYS A 116 -28.13 3.86 -2.43
CA LYS A 116 -29.39 3.42 -3.04
C LYS A 116 -30.25 4.66 -3.23
N GLU A 117 -30.98 4.74 -4.34
CA GLU A 117 -32.02 5.76 -4.49
C GLU A 117 -32.98 5.62 -3.31
N GLU A 118 -32.98 6.63 -2.44
CA GLU A 118 -33.91 6.69 -1.34
C GLU A 118 -35.27 7.06 -1.91
N ASN A 119 -36.19 6.10 -1.95
CA ASN A 119 -37.60 6.45 -1.86
C ASN A 119 -37.79 6.99 -0.44
N GLN A 120 -37.59 8.30 -0.27
CA GLN A 120 -37.87 8.99 0.99
C GLN A 120 -39.27 8.57 1.43
N LEU A 121 -39.34 7.82 2.54
CA LEU A 121 -40.62 7.46 3.13
C LEU A 121 -41.32 8.77 3.44
N LYS A 122 -42.51 8.97 2.85
CA LYS A 122 -43.33 10.14 3.14
C LYS A 122 -43.53 10.17 4.64
N MET A 123 -42.99 11.20 5.29
CA MET A 123 -43.39 11.52 6.65
C MET A 123 -44.80 12.10 6.54
N PHE A 124 -45.76 11.22 6.86
CA PHE A 124 -47.20 11.47 6.95
C PHE A 124 -47.93 11.69 5.62
#